data_AF-A0A1G1Z2P8-F1
#
_entry.id   AF-A0A1G1Z2P8-F1
#
_cell.length_a   1.000
_cell.length_b   1.000
_cell.length_c   1.000
_cell.angle_alpha   90.00
_cell.angle_beta   90.00
_cell.angle_gamma   90.00
#
_symmetry.space_group_name_H-M   'P 1'
#
loop_
_entity.id
_entity.type
_entity.pdbx_description
1 polymer ?
#
loop_
_entity_poly.entity_id
_entity_poly.type
_entity_poly.pdbx_seq_one_letter_code
_entity_poly.pdbx_strand_id
1 'polypeptide(L)'
;MTETFPFFKQRSIQILFAIYAISIPYWAWIQVTGQINTPHNYIWSLIVLGILPVIGGIFGIILSRKWGFLKASLGRAIFFLSAGVMAWGIGSVIWAYYNLVLGVEVPYPSFGDVGYLMSYPFYALGLINLGKGMGAYHKLKTRLGKVALVLVPVLGMAVTYFIFISIARGGEFDYQDSSLLKILFDIGYPLGDATVVTAIGLIYGLSYKVFGGKFKWPINLLFAGQLLLYFGDFFFSYGTTQGTYYIGNLNDLLFVHALFLIAVGVNALNIPGISSRVRDELVMFAPRATEAVNNLVLEIIRRQSHIIGTVAWEEATKVPGLTIDVKNNKLSVDGDPKIVLEQLVGRYEGLFGNASLEICREAARKMVSQLPPEQIPAILK
;
A
#
# COMPACT_ATOMS: atom_id res chain seq x y z
N MET A 1 16.80 28.22 -2.66
CA MET A 1 15.88 27.57 -3.62
C MET A 1 15.73 26.12 -3.20
N THR A 2 14.58 25.78 -2.64
CA THR A 2 14.20 24.42 -2.27
C THR A 2 14.00 23.59 -3.54
N GLU A 3 14.85 22.60 -3.80
CA GLU A 3 14.65 21.69 -4.93
C GLU A 3 13.29 21.00 -4.79
N THR A 4 12.35 21.36 -5.65
CA THR A 4 10.93 21.01 -5.54
C THR A 4 10.67 19.51 -5.70
N PHE A 5 11.61 18.76 -6.29
CA PHE A 5 11.49 17.32 -6.54
C PHE A 5 12.87 16.60 -6.53
N PRO A 6 13.41 16.26 -5.36
CA PRO A 6 14.78 15.72 -5.25
C PRO A 6 14.97 14.34 -5.89
N PHE A 7 13.88 13.64 -6.24
CA PHE A 7 13.91 12.31 -6.84
C PHE A 7 14.20 12.30 -8.35
N PHE A 8 14.09 13.42 -9.08
CA PHE A 8 14.42 13.47 -10.51
C PHE A 8 15.91 13.23 -10.82
N LYS A 9 16.79 13.33 -9.82
CA LYS A 9 18.21 12.99 -9.95
C LYS A 9 18.46 11.47 -10.01
N GLN A 10 17.44 10.65 -9.73
CA GLN A 10 17.58 9.20 -9.72
C GLN A 10 17.53 8.64 -11.14
N ARG A 11 18.53 7.84 -11.51
CA ARG A 11 18.63 7.23 -12.85
C ARG A 11 17.38 6.41 -13.22
N SER A 12 16.78 5.68 -12.27
CA SER A 12 15.55 4.92 -12.52
C SER A 12 14.40 5.81 -12.98
N ILE A 13 14.20 6.95 -12.32
CA ILE A 13 13.14 7.91 -12.66
C ILE A 13 13.45 8.61 -13.97
N GLN A 14 14.71 8.94 -14.26
CA GLN A 14 15.11 9.53 -15.54
C GLN A 14 14.82 8.59 -16.72
N ILE A 15 15.08 7.29 -16.56
CA ILE A 15 14.76 6.28 -17.59
C ILE A 15 13.25 6.19 -17.81
N LEU A 16 12.46 6.07 -16.74
CA LEU A 16 11.00 6.02 -16.85
C LEU A 16 10.42 7.28 -17.49
N PHE A 17 10.94 8.45 -17.11
CA PHE A 17 10.55 9.73 -17.69
C PHE A 17 10.93 9.81 -19.17
N ALA A 18 12.10 9.33 -19.58
CA ALA A 18 12.51 9.33 -20.97
C ALA A 18 11.58 8.47 -21.84
N ILE A 19 11.25 7.25 -21.39
CA ILE A 19 10.31 6.36 -22.10
C ILE A 19 8.94 7.06 -22.24
N TYR A 20 8.42 7.60 -21.14
CA TYR A 20 7.16 8.34 -21.14
C TYR A 20 7.20 9.56 -22.06
N ALA A 21 8.22 10.41 -21.97
CA ALA A 21 8.33 11.64 -22.75
C ALA A 21 8.45 11.38 -24.26
N ILE A 22 9.17 10.33 -24.66
CA ILE A 22 9.28 9.91 -26.07
C ILE A 22 7.94 9.38 -26.59
N SER A 23 7.15 8.75 -25.74
CA SER A 23 5.89 8.13 -26.14
C SER A 23 4.77 9.13 -26.45
N ILE A 24 4.79 10.33 -25.85
CA ILE A 24 3.72 11.32 -26.03
C ILE A 24 3.69 11.89 -27.46
N PRO A 25 4.82 12.33 -28.06
CA PRO A 25 4.84 12.69 -29.48
C PRO A 25 4.45 11.54 -30.40
N TYR A 26 4.85 10.30 -30.07
CA TYR A 26 4.48 9.14 -30.89
C TYR A 26 2.96 8.88 -30.85
N TRP A 27 2.35 8.99 -29.67
CA TRP A 27 0.89 8.94 -29.53
C TRP A 27 0.20 10.06 -30.32
N ALA A 28 0.69 11.30 -30.22
CA ALA A 28 0.12 12.43 -30.96
C ALA A 28 0.17 12.20 -32.47
N TRP A 29 1.27 11.62 -32.97
CA TRP A 29 1.39 11.23 -34.38
C TRP A 29 0.36 10.16 -34.77
N ILE A 30 0.13 9.13 -33.93
CA ILE A 30 -0.91 8.10 -34.13
C ILE A 30 -2.28 8.76 -34.29
N GLN A 31 -2.62 9.75 -33.44
CA GLN A 31 -3.89 10.46 -33.53
C GLN A 31 -4.01 11.31 -34.80
N VAL A 32 -2.99 12.14 -35.10
CA VAL A 32 -3.02 13.06 -36.24
C VAL A 32 -3.08 12.33 -37.57
N THR A 33 -2.49 11.13 -37.64
CA THR A 33 -2.50 10.30 -38.85
C THR A 33 -3.67 9.32 -38.92
N GLY A 34 -4.59 9.34 -37.95
CA GLY A 34 -5.80 8.53 -37.95
C GLY A 34 -5.56 7.02 -37.84
N GLN A 35 -4.47 6.61 -37.17
CA GLN A 35 -4.13 5.20 -37.01
C GLN A 35 -5.08 4.50 -36.04
N ILE A 36 -5.77 3.47 -36.51
CA ILE A 36 -6.68 2.65 -35.72
C ILE A 36 -6.34 1.18 -36.00
N ASN A 37 -6.13 0.40 -34.94
CA ASN A 37 -5.84 -1.04 -35.03
C ASN A 37 -4.65 -1.37 -35.96
N THR A 38 -3.63 -0.52 -35.99
CA THR A 38 -2.41 -0.75 -36.79
C THR A 38 -1.24 -1.18 -35.88
N PRO A 39 -0.15 -1.74 -36.46
CA PRO A 39 1.05 -2.06 -35.69
C PRO A 39 1.59 -0.86 -34.89
N HIS A 40 1.36 0.38 -35.34
CA HIS A 40 1.78 1.57 -34.59
C HIS A 40 1.05 1.72 -33.26
N ASN A 41 -0.28 1.51 -33.24
CA ASN A 41 -1.08 1.52 -32.00
C ASN A 41 -0.56 0.48 -31.02
N TYR A 42 -0.31 -0.74 -31.50
CA TYR A 42 0.10 -1.86 -30.66
C TYR A 42 1.54 -1.73 -30.17
N ILE A 43 2.48 -1.26 -31.01
CA ILE A 43 3.87 -1.00 -30.61
C ILE A 43 3.92 0.11 -29.57
N TRP A 44 3.18 1.20 -29.79
CA TRP A 44 3.10 2.28 -28.80
C TRP A 44 2.59 1.73 -27.46
N SER A 45 1.44 1.05 -27.46
CA SER A 45 0.87 0.43 -26.26
C SER A 45 1.85 -0.51 -25.57
N LEU A 46 2.53 -1.41 -26.31
CA LEU A 46 3.56 -2.30 -25.75
C LEU A 46 4.67 -1.52 -25.01
N ILE A 47 5.16 -0.41 -25.58
CA ILE A 47 6.24 0.36 -24.97
C ILE A 47 5.80 1.00 -23.65
N VAL A 48 4.63 1.65 -23.63
CA VAL A 48 4.20 2.46 -22.48
C VAL A 48 3.35 1.71 -21.46
N LEU A 49 2.53 0.76 -21.90
CA LEU A 49 1.65 -0.04 -21.05
C LEU A 49 2.29 -1.39 -20.69
N GLY A 50 3.24 -1.89 -21.49
CA GLY A 50 3.99 -3.12 -21.18
C GLY A 50 5.36 -2.85 -20.58
N ILE A 51 6.28 -2.34 -21.40
CA ILE A 51 7.71 -2.25 -21.07
C ILE A 51 7.98 -1.26 -19.93
N LEU A 52 7.39 -0.06 -19.97
CA LEU A 52 7.58 0.96 -18.93
C LEU A 52 7.22 0.46 -17.52
N PRO A 53 6.00 -0.08 -17.27
CA PRO A 53 5.65 -0.59 -15.95
C PRO A 53 6.48 -1.81 -15.52
N VAL A 54 6.90 -2.67 -16.45
CA VAL A 54 7.83 -3.78 -16.15
C VAL A 54 9.19 -3.25 -15.68
N ILE A 55 9.78 -2.30 -16.40
CA ILE A 55 11.05 -1.65 -16.01
C ILE A 55 10.90 -0.94 -14.66
N GLY A 56 9.79 -0.21 -14.48
CA GLY A 56 9.49 0.50 -13.23
C GLY A 56 9.37 -0.44 -12.03
N GLY A 57 8.69 -1.57 -12.22
CA GLY A 57 8.58 -2.63 -11.24
C GLY A 57 9.92 -3.30 -10.92
N ILE A 58 10.75 -3.59 -11.92
CA ILE A 58 12.11 -4.14 -11.70
C ILE A 58 12.95 -3.17 -10.85
N PHE A 59 12.98 -1.88 -11.20
CA PHE A 59 13.72 -0.89 -10.42
C PHE A 59 13.20 -0.76 -8.98
N GLY A 60 11.88 -0.80 -8.79
CA GLY A 60 11.27 -0.77 -7.47
C GLY A 60 11.56 -2.03 -6.64
N ILE A 61 11.54 -3.22 -7.24
CA ILE A 61 11.95 -4.46 -6.56
C ILE A 61 13.42 -4.38 -6.13
N ILE A 62 14.32 -3.86 -6.98
CA ILE A 62 15.72 -3.63 -6.61
C ILE A 62 15.81 -2.63 -5.45
N LEU A 63 15.04 -1.54 -5.50
CA LEU A 63 14.95 -0.55 -4.43
C LEU A 63 14.47 -1.17 -3.12
N SER A 64 13.52 -2.11 -3.15
CA SER A 64 12.99 -2.74 -1.93
C SER A 64 14.07 -3.41 -1.08
N ARG A 65 15.15 -3.92 -1.71
CA ARG A 65 16.32 -4.50 -1.00
C ARG A 65 17.03 -3.48 -0.12
N LYS A 66 17.08 -2.21 -0.53
CA LYS A 66 17.64 -1.12 0.26
C LYS A 66 16.83 -0.81 1.52
N TRP A 67 15.58 -1.28 1.58
CA TRP A 67 14.64 -1.07 2.68
C TRP A 67 14.33 -2.37 3.43
N GLY A 68 15.28 -3.31 3.49
CA GLY A 68 15.12 -4.58 4.21
C GLY A 68 14.28 -5.63 3.49
N PHE A 69 13.92 -5.41 2.21
CA PHE A 69 13.17 -6.35 1.38
C PHE A 69 11.91 -6.85 2.09
N LEU A 70 11.64 -8.15 2.06
CA LEU A 70 10.48 -8.75 2.72
C LEU A 70 10.55 -8.75 4.26
N LYS A 71 11.69 -8.41 4.87
CA LYS A 71 11.86 -8.39 6.32
C LYS A 71 11.25 -7.14 6.96
N ALA A 72 11.23 -6.01 6.26
CA ALA A 72 10.71 -4.74 6.76
C ALA A 72 9.34 -4.40 6.15
N SER A 73 8.53 -3.60 6.85
CA SER A 73 7.24 -3.12 6.33
C SER A 73 7.43 -2.26 5.07
N LEU A 74 8.32 -1.28 5.09
CA LEU A 74 8.56 -0.41 3.93
C LEU A 74 9.20 -1.15 2.76
N GLY A 75 10.10 -2.11 3.03
CA GLY A 75 10.64 -3.01 2.00
C GLY A 75 9.54 -3.87 1.35
N ARG A 76 8.66 -4.49 2.15
CA ARG A 76 7.48 -5.22 1.63
C ARG A 76 6.56 -4.31 0.83
N ALA A 77 6.33 -3.08 1.30
CA ALA A 77 5.50 -2.11 0.61
C ALA A 77 6.02 -1.85 -0.80
N ILE A 78 7.30 -1.48 -0.92
CA ILE A 78 7.94 -1.20 -2.21
C ILE A 78 7.93 -2.45 -3.08
N PHE A 79 8.25 -3.61 -2.53
CA PHE A 79 8.25 -4.88 -3.27
C PHE A 79 6.88 -5.19 -3.87
N PHE A 80 5.82 -5.20 -3.06
CA PHE A 80 4.49 -5.56 -3.53
C PHE A 80 3.88 -4.49 -4.45
N LEU A 81 4.08 -3.19 -4.19
CA LEU A 81 3.66 -2.14 -5.14
C LEU A 81 4.37 -2.31 -6.50
N SER A 82 5.67 -2.66 -6.47
CA SER A 82 6.47 -2.91 -7.67
C SER A 82 6.05 -4.18 -8.40
N ALA A 83 5.69 -5.23 -7.66
CA ALA A 83 5.14 -6.46 -8.23
C ALA A 83 3.78 -6.21 -8.89
N GLY A 84 2.93 -5.34 -8.30
CA GLY A 84 1.64 -4.95 -8.87
C GLY A 84 1.79 -4.24 -10.22
N VAL A 85 2.64 -3.21 -10.29
CA VAL A 85 2.88 -2.48 -11.55
C VAL A 85 3.54 -3.37 -12.59
N MET A 86 4.46 -4.25 -12.18
CA MET A 86 5.08 -5.22 -13.07
C MET A 86 4.07 -6.26 -13.60
N ALA A 87 3.17 -6.76 -12.75
CA ALA A 87 2.14 -7.73 -13.13
C ALA A 87 1.17 -7.13 -14.15
N TRP A 88 0.75 -5.87 -13.93
CA TRP A 88 -0.05 -5.13 -14.90
C TRP A 88 0.70 -4.98 -16.24
N GLY A 89 1.98 -4.59 -16.20
CA GLY A 89 2.82 -4.49 -17.39
C GLY A 89 3.01 -5.81 -18.14
N ILE A 90 3.17 -6.93 -17.42
CA ILE A 90 3.24 -8.27 -18.02
C ILE A 90 1.91 -8.61 -18.71
N GLY A 91 0.77 -8.28 -18.11
CA GLY A 91 -0.55 -8.42 -18.73
C GLY A 91 -0.61 -7.70 -20.08
N SER A 92 -0.10 -6.47 -20.14
CA SER A 92 -0.02 -5.66 -21.37
C SER A 92 0.95 -6.21 -22.41
N VAL A 93 2.07 -6.81 -21.99
CA VAL A 93 2.98 -7.51 -22.92
C VAL A 93 2.28 -8.71 -23.55
N ILE A 94 1.50 -9.49 -22.77
CA ILE A 94 0.72 -10.61 -23.27
C ILE A 94 -0.40 -10.12 -24.21
N TRP A 95 -1.08 -9.03 -23.86
CA TRP A 95 -2.08 -8.39 -24.72
C TRP A 95 -1.48 -7.96 -26.06
N ALA A 96 -0.31 -7.31 -26.03
CA ALA A 96 0.41 -6.91 -27.23
C ALA A 96 0.85 -8.11 -28.08
N TYR A 97 1.20 -9.24 -27.46
CA TYR A 97 1.54 -10.48 -28.18
C TYR A 97 0.38 -11.00 -29.03
N TYR A 98 -0.86 -11.00 -28.52
CA TYR A 98 -2.04 -11.39 -29.30
C TYR A 98 -2.21 -10.52 -30.56
N ASN A 99 -2.09 -9.19 -30.41
CA ASN A 99 -2.33 -8.27 -31.52
C ASN A 99 -1.14 -8.19 -32.50
N LEU A 100 0.10 -8.10 -32.01
CA LEU A 100 1.29 -7.89 -32.84
C LEU A 100 1.84 -9.17 -33.46
N VAL A 101 1.77 -10.29 -32.74
CA VAL A 101 2.40 -11.55 -33.16
C VAL A 101 1.39 -12.51 -33.72
N LEU A 102 0.27 -12.72 -33.01
CA LEU A 102 -0.77 -13.63 -33.47
C LEU A 102 -1.73 -12.98 -34.47
N GLY A 103 -1.84 -11.65 -34.49
CA GLY A 103 -2.71 -10.93 -35.41
C GLY A 103 -4.20 -11.19 -35.15
N VAL A 104 -4.57 -11.50 -33.90
CA VAL A 104 -5.96 -11.80 -33.51
C VAL A 104 -6.43 -10.81 -32.45
N GLU A 105 -7.74 -10.59 -32.41
CA GLU A 105 -8.36 -9.89 -31.29
C GLU A 105 -8.11 -10.65 -29.98
N VAL A 106 -7.93 -9.91 -28.89
CA VAL A 106 -7.64 -10.50 -27.59
C VAL A 106 -8.91 -11.18 -27.06
N PRO A 107 -8.88 -12.50 -26.80
CA PRO A 107 -10.05 -13.20 -26.27
C PRO A 107 -10.34 -12.72 -24.85
N TYR A 108 -11.61 -12.66 -24.45
CA TYR A 108 -11.97 -12.28 -23.08
C TYR A 108 -12.66 -13.44 -22.33
N PRO A 109 -12.15 -13.83 -21.14
CA PRO A 109 -10.87 -13.46 -20.52
C PRO A 109 -9.64 -14.04 -21.24
N SER A 110 -8.52 -13.32 -21.23
CA SER A 110 -7.21 -13.73 -21.77
C SER A 110 -6.20 -14.08 -20.67
N PHE A 111 -5.03 -14.60 -21.08
CA PHE A 111 -3.87 -14.69 -20.19
C PHE A 111 -3.34 -13.32 -19.73
N GLY A 112 -3.59 -12.24 -20.48
CA GLY A 112 -3.24 -10.88 -20.07
C GLY A 112 -4.05 -10.42 -18.87
N ASP A 113 -5.34 -10.79 -18.83
CA ASP A 113 -6.25 -10.47 -17.73
C ASP A 113 -5.77 -11.04 -16.39
N VAL A 114 -5.10 -12.19 -16.39
CA VAL A 114 -4.49 -12.75 -15.18
C VAL A 114 -3.45 -11.79 -14.59
N GLY A 115 -2.63 -11.15 -15.44
CA GLY A 115 -1.65 -10.17 -15.02
C GLY A 115 -2.28 -8.90 -14.43
N TYR A 116 -3.33 -8.40 -15.07
CA TYR A 116 -4.08 -7.23 -14.58
C TYR A 116 -4.77 -7.53 -13.25
N LEU A 117 -5.47 -8.67 -13.14
CA LEU A 117 -6.17 -9.07 -11.92
C LEU A 117 -5.18 -9.30 -10.75
N MET A 118 -4.02 -9.91 -11.02
CA MET A 118 -2.96 -10.12 -10.03
C MET A 118 -2.32 -8.82 -9.53
N SER A 119 -2.47 -7.70 -10.26
CA SER A 119 -1.97 -6.41 -9.80
C SER A 119 -2.70 -5.93 -8.53
N TYR A 120 -4.01 -6.19 -8.41
CA TYR A 120 -4.83 -5.78 -7.27
C TYR A 120 -4.35 -6.32 -5.91
N PRO A 121 -4.18 -7.65 -5.71
CA PRO A 121 -3.69 -8.17 -4.43
C PRO A 121 -2.27 -7.67 -4.12
N PHE A 122 -1.42 -7.49 -5.13
CA PHE A 122 -0.10 -6.91 -4.93
C PHE A 122 -0.16 -5.43 -4.50
N TYR A 123 -0.98 -4.61 -5.14
CA TYR A 123 -1.19 -3.22 -4.71
C TYR A 123 -1.78 -3.16 -3.31
N ALA A 124 -2.79 -3.97 -3.00
CA ALA A 124 -3.39 -4.04 -1.66
C ALA A 124 -2.34 -4.41 -0.59
N LEU A 125 -1.55 -5.46 -0.80
CA LEU A 125 -0.48 -5.85 0.11
C LEU A 125 0.59 -4.77 0.25
N GLY A 126 0.95 -4.12 -0.85
CA GLY A 126 1.89 -3.02 -0.88
C GLY A 126 1.43 -1.84 -0.03
N LEU A 127 0.18 -1.42 -0.23
CA LEU A 127 -0.48 -0.34 0.50
C LEU A 127 -0.62 -0.66 1.99
N ILE A 128 -1.08 -1.85 2.37
CA ILE A 128 -1.16 -2.28 3.78
C ILE A 128 0.22 -2.16 4.46
N ASN A 129 1.27 -2.64 3.79
CA ASN A 129 2.63 -2.57 4.33
C ASN A 129 3.16 -1.12 4.37
N LEU A 130 2.77 -0.29 3.41
CA LEU A 130 3.09 1.14 3.38
C LEU A 130 2.46 1.84 4.59
N GLY A 131 1.16 1.62 4.83
CA GLY A 131 0.45 2.14 6.00
C GLY A 131 1.05 1.68 7.33
N LYS A 132 1.52 0.43 7.42
CA LYS A 132 2.26 -0.09 8.58
C LYS A 132 3.60 0.64 8.77
N GLY A 133 4.38 0.81 7.70
CA GLY A 133 5.68 1.49 7.75
C GLY A 133 5.58 2.98 8.10
N MET A 134 4.45 3.61 7.84
CA MET A 134 4.22 5.05 8.06
C MET A 134 3.37 5.35 9.30
N GLY A 135 3.12 4.37 10.16
CA GLY A 135 2.40 4.56 11.41
C GLY A 135 0.87 4.75 11.28
N ALA A 136 0.29 4.64 10.08
CA ALA A 136 -1.17 4.65 9.87
C ALA A 136 -1.85 3.54 10.68
N TYR A 137 -1.14 2.43 10.87
CA TYR A 137 -1.57 1.27 11.64
C TYR A 137 -2.07 1.62 13.05
N HIS A 138 -1.41 2.55 13.76
CA HIS A 138 -1.84 2.95 15.11
C HIS A 138 -3.20 3.67 15.08
N LYS A 139 -3.43 4.51 14.07
CA LYS A 139 -4.72 5.20 13.89
C LYS A 139 -5.84 4.23 13.51
N LEU A 140 -5.53 3.19 12.74
CA LEU A 140 -6.49 2.13 12.37
C LEU A 140 -6.94 1.28 13.57
N LYS A 141 -6.17 1.24 14.68
CA LYS A 141 -6.59 0.54 15.91
C LYS A 141 -7.68 1.30 16.71
N THR A 142 -7.85 2.60 16.47
CA THR A 142 -8.89 3.41 17.15
C THR A 142 -10.30 2.98 16.73
N ARG A 143 -11.33 3.29 17.53
CA ARG A 143 -12.73 2.99 17.16
C ARG A 143 -13.09 3.59 15.79
N LEU A 144 -12.73 4.87 15.57
CA LEU A 144 -12.95 5.55 14.30
C LEU A 144 -12.16 4.90 13.15
N GLY A 145 -10.92 4.49 13.39
CA GLY A 145 -10.09 3.79 12.42
C GLY A 145 -10.67 2.43 12.01
N LYS A 146 -11.20 1.65 12.96
CA LYS A 146 -11.87 0.37 12.69
C LYS A 146 -13.15 0.56 11.89
N VAL A 147 -13.95 1.57 12.23
CA VAL A 147 -15.17 1.93 11.48
C VAL A 147 -14.80 2.34 10.05
N ALA A 148 -13.80 3.21 9.87
CA ALA A 148 -13.33 3.64 8.56
C ALA A 148 -12.78 2.47 7.71
N LEU A 149 -12.09 1.51 8.33
CA LEU A 149 -11.54 0.33 7.67
C LEU A 149 -12.62 -0.56 7.04
N VAL A 150 -13.85 -0.56 7.57
CA VAL A 150 -14.98 -1.33 7.04
C VAL A 150 -15.86 -0.47 6.13
N LEU A 151 -16.27 0.71 6.61
CA LEU A 151 -17.22 1.55 5.88
C LEU A 151 -16.64 2.11 4.58
N VAL A 152 -15.38 2.53 4.55
CA VAL A 152 -14.82 3.16 3.34
C VAL A 152 -14.71 2.16 2.19
N PRO A 153 -14.19 0.92 2.38
CA PRO A 153 -14.25 -0.11 1.34
C PRO A 153 -15.67 -0.47 0.91
N VAL A 154 -16.61 -0.63 1.86
CA VAL A 154 -18.01 -0.97 1.51
C VAL A 154 -18.67 0.13 0.69
N LEU A 155 -18.54 1.39 1.09
CA LEU A 155 -19.05 2.53 0.32
C LEU A 155 -18.34 2.65 -1.03
N GLY A 156 -17.02 2.46 -1.07
CA GLY A 156 -16.26 2.45 -2.31
C GLY A 156 -16.75 1.37 -3.26
N MET A 157 -16.95 0.13 -2.79
CA MET A 157 -17.50 -0.96 -3.59
C MET A 157 -18.92 -0.65 -4.09
N ALA A 158 -19.79 -0.08 -3.26
CA ALA A 158 -21.14 0.31 -3.68
C ALA A 158 -21.12 1.41 -4.76
N VAL A 159 -20.28 2.43 -4.59
CA VAL A 159 -20.08 3.50 -5.57
C VAL A 159 -19.49 2.96 -6.87
N THR A 160 -18.46 2.11 -6.78
CA THR A 160 -17.83 1.49 -7.95
C THR A 160 -18.78 0.56 -8.68
N TYR A 161 -19.58 -0.22 -7.96
CA TYR A 161 -20.65 -1.03 -8.56
C TYR A 161 -21.63 -0.13 -9.33
N PHE A 162 -22.13 0.94 -8.72
CA PHE A 162 -23.03 1.87 -9.40
C PHE A 162 -22.40 2.50 -10.64
N ILE A 163 -21.15 2.95 -10.55
CA ILE A 163 -20.43 3.59 -11.66
C ILE A 163 -20.18 2.59 -12.80
N PHE A 164 -19.63 1.41 -12.52
CA PHE A 164 -19.25 0.46 -13.57
C PHE A 164 -20.45 -0.26 -14.16
N ILE A 165 -21.42 -0.64 -13.33
CA ILE A 165 -22.55 -1.43 -13.79
C ILE A 165 -23.66 -0.52 -14.33
N SER A 166 -24.16 0.40 -13.51
CA SER A 166 -25.31 1.21 -13.89
C SER A 166 -24.95 2.25 -14.95
N ILE A 167 -23.76 2.86 -14.88
CA ILE A 167 -23.35 3.90 -15.83
C ILE A 167 -22.56 3.30 -16.99
N ALA A 168 -21.44 2.60 -16.72
CA ALA A 168 -20.54 2.17 -17.80
C ALA A 168 -21.16 1.09 -18.70
N ARG A 169 -21.88 0.13 -18.09
CA ARG A 169 -22.51 -1.01 -18.77
C ARG A 169 -24.02 -0.83 -19.03
N GLY A 170 -24.57 0.35 -18.75
CA GLY A 170 -26.00 0.64 -18.99
C GLY A 170 -26.98 -0.15 -18.11
N GLY A 171 -26.53 -0.76 -17.01
CA GLY A 171 -27.38 -1.52 -16.09
C GLY A 171 -27.75 -2.92 -16.57
N GLU A 172 -27.24 -3.39 -17.71
CA GLU A 172 -27.49 -4.74 -18.19
C GLU A 172 -26.63 -5.76 -17.41
N PHE A 173 -27.32 -6.75 -16.85
CA PHE A 173 -26.73 -7.79 -16.00
C PHE A 173 -27.15 -9.16 -16.54
N ASP A 174 -26.84 -9.45 -17.81
CA ASP A 174 -27.14 -10.76 -18.37
C ASP A 174 -25.93 -11.70 -18.28
N TYR A 175 -25.95 -12.53 -17.24
CA TYR A 175 -24.98 -13.61 -17.04
C TYR A 175 -25.56 -14.98 -17.39
N GLN A 176 -26.78 -15.07 -17.96
CA GLN A 176 -27.42 -16.37 -18.20
C GLN A 176 -26.57 -17.28 -19.10
N ASP A 177 -25.85 -16.71 -20.07
CA ASP A 177 -24.95 -17.43 -20.98
C ASP A 177 -23.45 -17.16 -20.73
N SER A 178 -23.09 -16.53 -19.61
CA SER A 178 -21.68 -16.22 -19.31
C SER A 178 -20.97 -17.37 -18.61
N SER A 179 -19.73 -17.65 -19.02
CA SER A 179 -18.87 -18.61 -18.31
C SER A 179 -18.52 -18.11 -16.89
N LEU A 180 -18.27 -19.03 -15.96
CA LEU A 180 -17.85 -18.68 -14.60
C LEU A 180 -16.58 -17.82 -14.58
N LEU A 181 -15.64 -18.11 -15.48
CA LEU A 181 -14.42 -17.31 -15.62
C LEU A 181 -14.76 -15.87 -16.02
N LYS A 182 -15.63 -15.66 -17.00
CA LYS A 182 -16.06 -14.32 -17.41
C LYS A 182 -16.67 -13.54 -16.23
N ILE A 183 -17.56 -14.18 -15.46
CA ILE A 183 -18.18 -13.57 -14.27
C ILE A 183 -17.13 -13.15 -13.24
N LEU A 184 -16.15 -14.02 -12.98
CA LEU A 184 -15.08 -13.75 -12.01
C LEU A 184 -14.25 -12.52 -12.41
N PHE A 185 -13.91 -12.36 -13.68
CA PHE A 185 -13.18 -11.19 -14.15
C PHE A 185 -14.06 -9.94 -14.17
N ASP A 186 -15.30 -10.05 -14.66
CA ASP A 186 -16.27 -8.95 -14.71
C ASP A 186 -16.53 -8.32 -13.33
N ILE A 187 -16.57 -9.14 -12.27
CA ILE A 187 -16.71 -8.68 -10.89
C ILE A 187 -15.35 -8.31 -10.28
N GLY A 188 -14.30 -9.06 -10.63
CA GLY A 188 -12.97 -8.93 -10.07
C GLY A 188 -12.31 -7.57 -10.33
N TYR A 189 -12.49 -7.01 -11.54
CA TYR A 189 -11.96 -5.69 -11.90
C TYR A 189 -12.55 -4.57 -11.02
N PRO A 190 -13.88 -4.31 -11.02
CA PRO A 190 -14.49 -3.29 -10.15
C PRO A 190 -14.19 -3.49 -8.66
N LEU A 191 -14.17 -4.73 -8.16
CA LEU A 191 -13.86 -5.00 -6.76
C LEU A 191 -12.40 -4.72 -6.42
N GLY A 192 -11.47 -5.11 -7.30
CA GLY A 192 -10.05 -4.81 -7.17
C GLY A 192 -9.81 -3.30 -7.14
N ASP A 193 -10.41 -2.59 -8.09
CA ASP A 193 -10.37 -1.14 -8.20
C ASP A 193 -10.86 -0.43 -6.94
N ALA A 194 -12.07 -0.78 -6.48
CA ALA A 194 -12.64 -0.25 -5.25
C ALA A 194 -11.71 -0.51 -4.06
N THR A 195 -11.16 -1.72 -3.96
CA THR A 195 -10.26 -2.11 -2.86
C THR A 195 -8.99 -1.26 -2.84
N VAL A 196 -8.33 -1.09 -3.99
CA VAL A 196 -7.05 -0.38 -4.03
C VAL A 196 -7.25 1.12 -3.84
N VAL A 197 -8.27 1.73 -4.49
CA VAL A 197 -8.58 3.17 -4.35
C VAL A 197 -8.97 3.53 -2.91
N THR A 198 -9.82 2.71 -2.28
CA THR A 198 -10.22 2.96 -0.89
C THR A 198 -9.05 2.76 0.07
N ALA A 199 -8.22 1.73 -0.13
CA ALA A 199 -7.03 1.50 0.68
C ALA A 199 -6.04 2.66 0.59
N ILE A 200 -5.71 3.12 -0.62
CA ILE A 200 -4.77 4.22 -0.80
C ILE A 200 -5.33 5.54 -0.27
N GLY A 201 -6.64 5.79 -0.43
CA GLY A 201 -7.32 6.97 0.15
C GLY A 201 -7.31 6.97 1.67
N LEU A 202 -7.56 5.82 2.31
CA LEU A 202 -7.44 5.67 3.76
C LEU A 202 -6.01 5.93 4.24
N ILE A 203 -5.01 5.31 3.61
CA ILE A 203 -3.60 5.51 3.96
C ILE A 203 -3.20 6.97 3.78
N TYR A 204 -3.63 7.59 2.67
CA TYR A 204 -3.40 8.99 2.40
C TYR A 204 -3.95 9.88 3.52
N GLY A 205 -5.24 9.74 3.84
CA GLY A 205 -5.90 10.55 4.87
C GLY A 205 -5.34 10.35 6.27
N LEU A 206 -5.03 9.10 6.64
CA LEU A 206 -4.51 8.77 7.98
C LEU A 206 -3.06 9.20 8.18
N SER A 207 -2.26 9.19 7.11
CA SER A 207 -0.83 9.51 7.20
C SER A 207 -0.46 10.91 6.68
N TYR A 208 -1.41 11.70 6.17
CA TYR A 208 -1.17 13.05 5.63
C TYR A 208 -0.31 13.95 6.53
N LYS A 209 -0.58 13.93 7.84
CA LYS A 209 0.17 14.72 8.84
C LYS A 209 1.48 14.06 9.32
N VAL A 210 1.64 12.77 9.08
CA VAL A 210 2.81 11.96 9.49
C VAL A 210 3.86 11.92 8.38
N PHE A 211 3.48 12.26 7.14
CA PHE A 211 4.41 12.48 6.03
C PHE A 211 5.28 13.70 6.32
N GLY A 212 6.34 13.53 7.12
CA GLY A 212 7.48 14.43 7.07
C GLY A 212 7.81 14.63 5.60
N GLY A 213 7.85 15.89 5.14
CA GLY A 213 7.55 16.29 3.75
C GLY A 213 8.27 15.53 2.62
N LYS A 214 9.32 14.76 2.94
CA LYS A 214 10.04 13.84 2.07
C LYS A 214 9.17 12.72 1.45
N PHE A 215 8.19 12.16 2.16
CA PHE A 215 7.33 11.08 1.62
C PHE A 215 6.06 11.58 0.91
N LYS A 216 5.74 12.88 1.02
CA LYS A 216 4.52 13.48 0.47
C LYS A 216 4.37 13.24 -1.03
N TRP A 217 5.42 13.52 -1.79
CA TRP A 217 5.39 13.42 -3.25
C TRP A 217 5.27 11.98 -3.77
N PRO A 218 6.09 11.02 -3.33
CA PRO A 218 5.92 9.62 -3.72
C PRO A 218 4.48 9.11 -3.53
N ILE A 219 3.85 9.48 -2.41
CA ILE A 219 2.51 9.03 -2.07
C ILE A 219 1.44 9.76 -2.87
N ASN A 220 1.59 11.07 -3.11
CA ASN A 220 0.73 11.80 -4.03
C ASN A 220 0.75 11.19 -5.44
N LEU A 221 1.92 10.78 -5.93
CA LEU A 221 2.07 10.14 -7.24
C LEU A 221 1.37 8.77 -7.26
N LEU A 222 1.57 7.95 -6.24
CA LEU A 222 0.87 6.67 -6.11
C LEU A 222 -0.66 6.85 -6.05
N PHE A 223 -1.13 7.83 -5.27
CA PHE A 223 -2.56 8.14 -5.13
C PHE A 223 -3.18 8.61 -6.45
N ALA A 224 -2.55 9.59 -7.10
CA ALA A 224 -3.00 10.09 -8.39
C ALA A 224 -2.96 9.00 -9.47
N GLY A 225 -1.89 8.19 -9.49
CA GLY A 225 -1.77 7.09 -10.43
C GLY A 225 -2.86 6.04 -10.27
N GLN A 226 -3.17 5.63 -9.02
CA GLN A 226 -4.24 4.67 -8.77
C GLN A 226 -5.64 5.23 -9.11
N LEU A 227 -5.88 6.52 -8.84
CA LEU A 227 -7.13 7.16 -9.25
C LEU A 227 -7.27 7.22 -10.76
N LEU A 228 -6.20 7.55 -11.50
CA LEU A 228 -6.23 7.53 -12.96
C LEU A 228 -6.43 6.12 -13.50
N LEU A 229 -5.86 5.09 -12.85
CA LEU A 229 -6.08 3.69 -13.24
C LEU A 229 -7.57 3.34 -13.12
N TYR A 230 -8.18 3.65 -11.98
CA TYR A 230 -9.62 3.45 -11.72
C TYR A 230 -10.50 4.13 -12.79
N PHE A 231 -10.21 5.39 -13.12
CA PHE A 231 -10.97 6.09 -14.15
C PHE A 231 -10.69 5.52 -15.55
N GLY A 232 -9.47 5.07 -15.82
CA GLY A 232 -9.12 4.34 -17.03
C GLY A 232 -9.93 3.05 -17.18
N ASP A 233 -10.08 2.27 -16.12
CA ASP A 233 -10.89 1.03 -16.15
C ASP A 233 -12.38 1.34 -16.36
N PHE A 234 -12.88 2.43 -15.78
CA PHE A 234 -14.24 2.91 -16.05
C PHE A 234 -14.45 3.30 -17.52
N PHE A 235 -13.59 4.16 -18.06
CA PHE A 235 -13.68 4.63 -19.44
C PHE A 235 -13.40 3.52 -20.45
N PHE A 236 -12.54 2.55 -20.11
CA PHE A 236 -12.34 1.32 -20.86
C PHE A 236 -13.61 0.48 -20.92
N SER A 237 -14.25 0.23 -19.77
CA SER A 237 -15.50 -0.54 -19.71
C SER A 237 -16.62 0.17 -20.48
N TYR A 238 -16.75 1.48 -20.34
CA TYR A 238 -17.73 2.28 -21.09
C TYR A 238 -17.44 2.25 -22.60
N GLY A 239 -16.21 2.55 -23.00
CA GLY A 239 -15.80 2.60 -24.41
C GLY A 239 -15.95 1.25 -25.11
N THR A 240 -15.64 0.15 -24.42
CA THR A 240 -15.83 -1.22 -24.92
C THR A 240 -17.31 -1.54 -25.08
N THR A 241 -18.15 -1.19 -24.09
CA THR A 241 -19.61 -1.39 -24.16
C THR A 241 -20.21 -0.62 -25.34
N GLN A 242 -19.73 0.60 -25.60
CA GLN A 242 -20.19 1.42 -26.73
C GLN A 242 -19.55 1.04 -28.07
N GLY A 243 -18.62 0.07 -28.12
CA GLY A 243 -17.90 -0.31 -29.34
C GLY A 243 -16.99 0.79 -29.90
N THR A 244 -16.57 1.74 -29.06
CA THR A 244 -15.73 2.89 -29.45
C THR A 244 -14.27 2.75 -29.01
N TYR A 245 -13.97 1.73 -28.22
CA TYR A 245 -12.61 1.46 -27.77
C TYR A 245 -11.73 0.92 -28.91
N TYR A 246 -10.53 1.46 -29.01
CA TYR A 246 -9.45 0.92 -29.84
C TYR A 246 -8.11 1.21 -29.16
N ILE A 247 -7.10 0.37 -29.43
CA ILE A 247 -5.78 0.52 -28.80
C ILE A 247 -5.14 1.83 -29.24
N GLY A 248 -4.61 2.59 -28.28
CA GLY A 248 -4.03 3.90 -28.51
C GLY A 248 -5.02 5.05 -28.51
N ASN A 249 -6.30 4.84 -28.19
CA ASN A 249 -7.25 5.93 -28.02
C ASN A 249 -6.96 6.77 -26.75
N LEU A 250 -7.82 7.76 -26.46
CA LEU A 250 -7.64 8.64 -25.30
C LEU A 250 -7.71 7.89 -23.95
N ASN A 251 -8.44 6.77 -23.89
CA ASN A 251 -8.50 5.94 -22.69
C ASN A 251 -7.14 5.32 -22.36
N ASP A 252 -6.43 4.80 -23.36
CA ASP A 252 -5.10 4.24 -23.13
C ASP A 252 -4.11 5.30 -22.62
N LEU A 253 -4.29 6.58 -22.97
CA LEU A 253 -3.48 7.67 -22.41
C LEU A 253 -3.70 7.84 -20.89
N LEU A 254 -4.92 7.61 -20.38
CA LEU A 254 -5.18 7.57 -18.94
C LEU A 254 -4.39 6.44 -18.27
N PHE A 255 -4.38 5.24 -18.87
CA PHE A 255 -3.58 4.13 -18.37
C PHE A 255 -2.08 4.43 -18.40
N VAL A 256 -1.59 5.09 -19.45
CA VAL A 256 -0.18 5.51 -19.55
C VAL A 256 0.17 6.46 -18.40
N HIS A 257 -0.64 7.49 -18.16
CA HIS A 257 -0.42 8.40 -17.05
C HIS A 257 -0.49 7.69 -15.69
N ALA A 258 -1.47 6.80 -15.51
CA ALA A 258 -1.65 6.03 -14.29
C ALA A 258 -0.39 5.22 -13.95
N LEU A 259 0.06 4.38 -14.88
CA LEU A 259 1.20 3.47 -14.66
C LEU A 259 2.52 4.21 -14.57
N PHE A 260 2.68 5.29 -15.33
CA PHE A 260 3.84 6.17 -15.19
C PHE A 260 3.91 6.76 -13.77
N LEU A 261 2.80 7.32 -13.27
CA LEU A 261 2.74 7.89 -11.92
C LEU A 261 2.95 6.83 -10.84
N ILE A 262 2.38 5.63 -10.99
CA ILE A 262 2.59 4.52 -10.05
C ILE A 262 4.07 4.10 -10.08
N ALA A 263 4.65 3.83 -11.26
CA ALA A 263 6.04 3.41 -11.40
C ALA A 263 7.01 4.45 -10.83
N VAL A 264 6.83 5.74 -11.15
CA VAL A 264 7.64 6.83 -10.59
C VAL A 264 7.40 6.97 -9.10
N GLY A 265 6.14 6.88 -8.63
CA GLY A 265 5.77 6.97 -7.22
C GLY A 265 6.46 5.92 -6.36
N VAL A 266 6.47 4.66 -6.80
CA VAL A 266 7.19 3.58 -6.10
C VAL A 266 8.70 3.84 -6.08
N ASN A 267 9.29 4.24 -7.21
CA ASN A 267 10.72 4.51 -7.30
C ASN A 267 11.14 5.75 -6.50
N ALA A 268 10.26 6.74 -6.36
CA ALA A 268 10.47 7.95 -5.58
C ALA A 268 10.50 7.70 -4.07
N LEU A 269 10.09 6.52 -3.58
CA LEU A 269 10.27 6.09 -2.19
C LEU A 269 11.76 5.90 -1.81
N ASN A 270 12.68 5.98 -2.77
CA ASN A 270 14.11 6.14 -2.50
C ASN A 270 14.41 7.58 -2.02
N ILE A 271 14.19 7.83 -0.74
CA ILE A 271 14.35 9.17 -0.17
C ILE A 271 15.84 9.57 -0.02
N PRO A 272 16.30 10.65 -0.68
CA PRO A 272 17.67 11.14 -0.52
C PRO A 272 17.94 11.66 0.90
N GLY A 273 19.15 11.42 1.41
CA GLY A 273 19.60 11.94 2.71
C GLY A 273 19.10 11.17 3.94
N ILE A 274 18.42 10.03 3.78
CA ILE A 274 18.25 9.07 4.87
C ILE A 274 19.49 8.16 4.89
N SER A 275 20.35 8.36 5.90
CA SER A 275 21.57 7.56 6.09
C SER A 275 21.22 6.08 6.25
N SER A 276 22.16 5.20 5.90
CA SER A 276 22.01 3.75 6.14
C SER A 276 21.62 3.47 7.58
N ARG A 277 22.24 4.17 8.54
CA ARG A 277 21.91 4.08 9.97
C ARG A 277 20.45 4.40 10.30
N VAL A 278 19.91 5.55 9.87
CA VAL A 278 18.50 5.91 10.14
C VAL A 278 17.54 4.95 9.43
N ARG A 279 17.95 4.45 8.27
CA ARG A 279 17.19 3.43 7.54
C ARG A 279 17.18 2.10 8.27
N ASP A 280 18.32 1.67 8.78
CA ASP A 280 18.47 0.46 9.58
C ASP A 280 17.70 0.59 10.89
N GLU A 281 17.65 1.77 11.51
CA GLU A 281 16.78 2.07 12.64
C GLU A 281 15.29 1.93 12.22
N LEU A 282 14.82 2.59 11.15
CA LEU A 282 13.43 2.45 10.67
C LEU A 282 13.05 1.00 10.28
N VAL A 283 14.00 0.25 9.71
CA VAL A 283 13.85 -1.14 9.28
C VAL A 283 13.90 -2.11 10.47
N MET A 284 14.78 -1.87 11.43
CA MET A 284 14.95 -2.71 12.62
C MET A 284 13.90 -2.41 13.71
N PHE A 285 13.42 -1.18 13.84
CA PHE A 285 12.50 -0.79 14.92
C PHE A 285 11.03 -1.05 14.62
N ALA A 286 10.56 -1.17 13.37
CA ALA A 286 9.11 -1.35 13.15
C ALA A 286 8.55 -2.70 13.67
N PRO A 287 9.21 -3.87 13.45
CA PRO A 287 8.78 -5.14 14.05
C PRO A 287 9.25 -5.27 15.50
N ARG A 288 10.47 -4.79 15.81
CA ARG A 288 11.02 -4.85 17.17
C ARG A 288 10.36 -3.89 18.13
N ALA A 289 9.73 -2.80 17.72
CA ALA A 289 9.07 -1.89 18.67
C ALA A 289 7.83 -2.56 19.26
N THR A 290 7.01 -3.27 18.47
CA THR A 290 5.88 -4.03 19.03
C THR A 290 6.37 -5.17 19.93
N GLU A 291 7.43 -5.88 19.51
CA GLU A 291 8.02 -6.96 20.31
C GLU A 291 8.72 -6.43 21.57
N ALA A 292 9.42 -5.30 21.49
CA ALA A 292 10.10 -4.63 22.60
C ALA A 292 9.09 -4.00 23.56
N VAL A 293 7.96 -3.47 23.06
CA VAL A 293 6.84 -3.03 23.90
C VAL A 293 6.23 -4.23 24.63
N ASN A 294 5.97 -5.33 23.93
CA ASN A 294 5.46 -6.56 24.57
C ASN A 294 6.47 -7.08 25.61
N ASN A 295 7.76 -7.08 25.30
CA ASN A 295 8.82 -7.50 26.21
C ASN A 295 8.96 -6.56 27.42
N LEU A 296 8.81 -5.24 27.22
CA LEU A 296 8.82 -4.27 28.31
C LEU A 296 7.62 -4.49 29.23
N VAL A 297 6.42 -4.62 28.68
CA VAL A 297 5.22 -4.90 29.46
C VAL A 297 5.37 -6.21 30.22
N LEU A 298 5.88 -7.26 29.58
CA LEU A 298 6.14 -8.54 30.21
C LEU A 298 7.17 -8.45 31.34
N GLU A 299 8.27 -7.71 31.13
CA GLU A 299 9.30 -7.50 32.15
C GLU A 299 8.75 -6.69 33.33
N ILE A 300 7.95 -5.65 33.09
CA ILE A 300 7.25 -4.90 34.14
C ILE A 300 6.37 -5.85 34.97
N ILE A 301 5.51 -6.64 34.32
CA ILE A 301 4.62 -7.58 35.02
C ILE A 301 5.43 -8.61 35.83
N ARG A 302 6.51 -9.16 35.27
CA ARG A 302 7.38 -10.11 35.97
C ARG A 302 8.01 -9.47 37.20
N ARG A 303 8.61 -8.28 37.06
CA ARG A 303 9.22 -7.54 38.17
C ARG A 303 8.23 -7.23 39.28
N GLN A 304 7.01 -6.83 38.91
CA GLN A 304 5.94 -6.61 39.89
C GLN A 304 5.54 -7.93 40.56
N SER A 305 5.40 -9.02 39.80
CA SER A 305 4.99 -10.32 40.36
C SER A 305 5.96 -10.89 41.40
N HIS A 306 7.25 -10.51 41.34
CA HIS A 306 8.22 -10.88 42.38
C HIS A 306 7.96 -10.22 43.74
N ILE A 307 7.16 -9.14 43.76
CA ILE A 307 6.94 -8.30 44.96
C ILE A 307 5.49 -8.43 45.42
N ILE A 308 4.54 -8.33 44.48
CA ILE A 308 3.11 -8.33 44.76
C ILE A 308 2.44 -9.67 44.42
N GLY A 309 3.22 -10.66 43.99
CA GLY A 309 2.74 -12.02 43.73
C GLY A 309 1.80 -12.11 42.53
N THR A 310 0.81 -13.00 42.61
CA THR A 310 -0.16 -13.26 41.54
C THR A 310 -1.04 -12.04 41.21
N VAL A 311 -1.19 -11.11 42.15
CA VAL A 311 -1.96 -9.86 41.99
C VAL A 311 -1.43 -9.03 40.81
N ALA A 312 -0.12 -9.10 40.50
CA ALA A 312 0.43 -8.41 39.34
C ALA A 312 -0.23 -8.84 38.02
N TRP A 313 -0.41 -10.15 37.85
CA TRP A 313 -1.01 -10.71 36.64
C TRP A 313 -2.51 -10.42 36.56
N GLU A 314 -3.21 -10.44 37.70
CA GLU A 314 -4.64 -10.09 37.78
C GLU A 314 -4.89 -8.63 37.39
N GLU A 315 -4.06 -7.71 37.86
CA GLU A 315 -4.17 -6.30 37.53
C GLU A 315 -3.79 -6.00 36.08
N ALA A 316 -2.76 -6.68 35.56
CA ALA A 316 -2.39 -6.57 34.16
C ALA A 316 -3.54 -6.99 33.24
N THR A 317 -4.27 -8.06 33.58
CA THR A 317 -5.42 -8.55 32.79
C THR A 317 -6.59 -7.55 32.76
N LYS A 318 -6.65 -6.62 33.72
CA LYS A 318 -7.66 -5.55 33.79
C LYS A 318 -7.28 -4.29 32.98
N VAL A 319 -6.10 -4.26 32.33
CA VAL A 319 -5.66 -3.12 31.53
C VAL A 319 -6.27 -3.18 30.12
N PRO A 320 -7.07 -2.18 29.71
CA PRO A 320 -7.59 -2.10 28.35
C PRO A 320 -6.48 -2.09 27.30
N GLY A 321 -6.55 -2.99 26.32
CA GLY A 321 -5.54 -3.10 25.27
C GLY A 321 -4.34 -3.99 25.64
N LEU A 322 -4.41 -4.74 26.73
CA LEU A 322 -3.45 -5.80 27.04
C LEU A 322 -4.12 -7.17 26.92
N THR A 323 -3.60 -8.03 26.05
CA THR A 323 -4.07 -9.42 25.91
C THR A 323 -2.99 -10.36 26.44
N ILE A 324 -3.32 -11.13 27.48
CA ILE A 324 -2.40 -12.07 28.12
C ILE A 324 -2.94 -13.50 27.92
N ASP A 325 -2.22 -14.30 27.15
CA ASP A 325 -2.45 -15.74 27.04
C ASP A 325 -1.49 -16.48 27.97
N VAL A 326 -2.00 -16.78 29.16
CA VAL A 326 -1.28 -17.49 30.22
C VAL A 326 -0.89 -18.91 29.81
N LYS A 327 -1.68 -19.57 28.93
CA LYS A 327 -1.42 -20.96 28.50
C LYS A 327 -0.27 -21.06 27.50
N ASN A 328 -0.13 -20.06 26.62
CA ASN A 328 0.92 -20.04 25.59
C ASN A 328 2.08 -19.09 25.93
N ASN A 329 2.08 -18.50 27.12
CA ASN A 329 3.05 -17.49 27.57
C ASN A 329 3.22 -16.34 26.55
N LYS A 330 2.10 -15.93 25.95
CA LYS A 330 2.07 -14.88 24.91
C LYS A 330 1.36 -13.64 25.44
N LEU A 331 1.98 -12.49 25.21
CA LEU A 331 1.46 -11.19 25.58
C LEU A 331 1.43 -10.30 24.34
N SER A 332 0.30 -9.63 24.09
CA SER A 332 0.18 -8.65 23.02
C SER A 332 -0.41 -7.33 23.51
N VAL A 333 0.25 -6.24 23.13
CA VAL A 333 -0.24 -4.88 23.35
C VAL A 333 -1.06 -4.42 22.15
N ASP A 334 -2.36 -4.25 22.39
CA ASP A 334 -3.37 -3.88 21.42
C ASP A 334 -3.89 -2.47 21.67
N GLY A 335 -3.27 -1.49 21.01
CA GLY A 335 -3.67 -0.09 21.12
C GLY A 335 -2.48 0.83 20.95
N ASP A 336 -2.54 2.00 21.58
CA ASP A 336 -1.39 2.89 21.74
C ASP A 336 -0.52 2.37 22.91
N PRO A 337 0.73 1.94 22.66
CA PRO A 337 1.65 1.45 23.69
C PRO A 337 1.82 2.40 24.87
N LYS A 338 1.81 3.72 24.61
CA LYS A 338 2.01 4.73 25.64
C LYS A 338 0.87 4.70 26.65
N ILE A 339 -0.37 4.63 26.16
CA ILE A 339 -1.59 4.57 26.99
C ILE A 339 -1.62 3.27 27.79
N VAL A 340 -1.31 2.13 27.16
CA VAL A 340 -1.31 0.82 27.84
C VAL A 340 -0.25 0.79 28.95
N LEU A 341 0.97 1.27 28.68
CA LEU A 341 2.03 1.38 29.68
C LEU A 341 1.65 2.33 30.82
N GLU A 342 1.06 3.48 30.52
CA GLU A 342 0.64 4.46 31.52
C GLU A 342 -0.47 3.92 32.44
N GLN A 343 -1.45 3.20 31.88
CA GLN A 343 -2.51 2.54 32.65
C GLN A 343 -2.00 1.38 33.51
N LEU A 344 -1.08 0.57 32.96
CA LEU A 344 -0.47 -0.54 33.68
C LEU A 344 0.34 -0.04 34.88
N VAL A 345 1.22 0.94 34.65
CA VAL A 345 2.05 1.52 35.71
C VAL A 345 1.19 2.22 36.76
N GLY A 346 0.17 2.98 36.34
CA GLY A 346 -0.76 3.65 37.25
C GLY A 346 -1.54 2.69 38.14
N ARG A 347 -1.92 1.50 37.64
CA ARG A 347 -2.54 0.46 38.49
C ARG A 347 -1.60 -0.03 39.58
N TYR A 348 -0.35 -0.30 39.23
CA TYR A 348 0.64 -0.79 40.20
C TYR A 348 1.03 0.28 41.22
N GLU A 349 1.20 1.53 40.78
CA GLU A 349 1.40 2.68 41.65
C GLU A 349 0.21 2.87 42.61
N GLY A 350 -1.03 2.73 42.13
CA GLY A 350 -2.22 2.85 42.99
C GLY A 350 -2.30 1.80 44.09
N LEU A 351 -1.72 0.60 43.88
CA LEU A 351 -1.74 -0.49 44.86
C LEU A 351 -0.56 -0.47 45.84
N PHE A 352 0.63 -0.12 45.37
CA PHE A 352 1.88 -0.26 46.13
C PHE A 352 2.72 1.02 46.17
N GLY A 353 2.17 2.15 45.74
CA GLY A 353 2.76 3.47 45.83
C GLY A 353 4.07 3.62 45.05
N ASN A 354 4.89 4.58 45.49
CA ASN A 354 6.12 4.98 44.81
C ASN A 354 7.16 3.85 44.64
N ALA A 355 7.15 2.84 45.51
CA ALA A 355 8.05 1.70 45.40
C ALA A 355 7.79 0.94 44.10
N SER A 356 6.53 0.65 43.81
CA SER A 356 6.12 -0.04 42.58
C SER A 356 6.42 0.77 41.32
N LEU A 357 6.25 2.09 41.40
CA LEU A 357 6.61 3.00 40.30
C LEU A 357 8.11 2.94 39.97
N GLU A 358 8.99 2.94 40.99
CA GLU A 358 10.43 2.93 40.76
C GLU A 358 10.92 1.61 40.14
N ILE A 359 10.26 0.49 40.45
CA ILE A 359 10.51 -0.81 39.83
C ILE A 359 10.11 -0.81 38.35
N CYS A 360 8.96 -0.21 38.02
CA CYS A 360 8.55 -0.01 36.63
C CYS A 360 9.57 0.83 35.85
N ARG A 361 10.11 1.90 36.48
CA ARG A 361 11.18 2.72 35.89
C ARG A 361 12.47 1.95 35.71
N GLU A 362 12.86 1.10 36.65
CA GLU A 362 14.08 0.30 36.54
C GLU A 362 13.99 -0.72 35.40
N ALA A 363 12.82 -1.37 35.24
CA ALA A 363 12.54 -2.24 34.09
C ALA A 363 12.62 -1.47 32.78
N ALA A 364 12.03 -0.27 32.72
CA ALA A 364 12.07 0.59 31.55
C ALA A 364 13.51 1.02 31.20
N ARG A 365 14.34 1.45 32.17
CA ARG A 365 15.72 1.91 31.92
C ARG A 365 16.57 0.89 31.14
N LYS A 366 16.39 -0.41 31.40
CA LYS A 366 17.13 -1.48 30.71
C LYS A 366 16.69 -1.67 29.25
N MET A 367 15.51 -1.19 28.89
CA MET A 367 14.87 -1.42 27.59
C MET A 367 14.55 -0.15 26.79
N VAL A 368 14.73 1.04 27.40
CA VAL A 368 14.50 2.36 26.77
C VAL A 368 15.25 2.52 25.46
N SER A 369 16.47 1.98 25.33
CA SER A 369 17.26 2.05 24.10
C SER A 369 16.67 1.26 22.93
N GLN A 370 15.71 0.38 23.18
CA GLN A 370 15.07 -0.49 22.19
C GLN A 370 13.70 0.04 21.75
N LEU A 371 13.22 1.15 22.33
CA LEU A 371 11.87 1.68 22.17
C LEU A 371 11.89 3.11 21.59
N PRO A 372 10.92 3.46 20.74
CA PRO A 372 10.74 4.85 20.30
C PRO A 372 10.44 5.77 21.50
N PRO A 373 11.11 6.93 21.65
CA PRO A 373 10.92 7.84 22.80
C PRO A 373 9.49 8.37 22.97
N GLU A 374 8.73 8.36 21.89
CA GLU A 374 7.33 8.79 21.80
C GLU A 374 6.35 7.77 22.39
N GLN A 375 6.74 6.49 22.42
CA GLN A 375 5.94 5.38 22.95
C GLN A 375 6.17 5.14 24.44
N ILE A 376 7.18 5.79 25.02
CA ILE A 376 7.48 5.70 26.46
C ILE A 376 6.71 6.81 27.18
N PRO A 377 5.75 6.48 28.08
CA PRO A 377 5.02 7.47 28.85
C PRO A 377 5.96 8.23 29.81
N ALA A 378 5.60 9.46 30.15
CA ALA A 378 6.45 10.32 30.99
C ALA A 378 6.70 9.72 32.38
N ILE A 379 5.75 8.93 32.89
CA ILE A 379 5.84 8.23 34.18
C ILE A 379 7.01 7.22 34.24
N LEU A 380 7.45 6.70 33.10
CA LEU A 380 8.53 5.72 32.94
C LEU A 380 9.88 6.33 32.55
N LYS A 381 9.93 7.65 32.35
CA LYS A 381 11.17 8.41 32.14
C LYS A 381 11.74 8.81 33.49
#